data_AF-A0A8S3WJS9-F1
#
_entry.id   AF-A0A8S3WJS9-F1
#
_cell.length_a   1.000
_cell.length_b   1.000
_cell.length_c   1.000
_cell.angle_alpha   90.00
_cell.angle_beta   90.00
_cell.angle_gamma   90.00
#
_symmetry.space_group_name_H-M   'P 1'
#
loop_
_entity.id
_entity.type
_entity.pdbx_description
1 polymer ?
#
loop_
_entity_poly.entity_id
_entity_poly.type
_entity_poly.pdbx_seq_one_letter_code
_entity_poly.pdbx_strand_id
1 'polypeptide(L)'
;MLLKNKAVEKQNKIILSFSSFFVSIPLLDKLESQHKLTVIGTIRKDKRELPKQFTEIRVRAEKSSLFGHRGNCSLVSYVPQKGKNVLLVSNIHDDAQINEDTGKPEMIMDYNRTKDGVDTVDKICETYNVGRGTNKWPMVEFYGLTNEAGISTFIIYLHNIPIKNIRRRIFLKALAYDLINPQLRRRAITTSLLRTIRLRLAEICKLD
;
A
#
# COMPACT_ATOMS: atom_id res chain seq x y z
N MET A 1 4.65 39.41 -7.12
CA MET A 1 5.21 38.22 -7.79
C MET A 1 5.45 37.08 -6.79
N LEU A 2 4.46 36.69 -5.97
CA LEU A 2 4.67 35.74 -4.84
C LEU A 2 3.52 34.75 -4.59
N LEU A 3 2.63 34.52 -5.56
CA LEU A 3 1.49 33.62 -5.37
C LEU A 3 1.51 32.35 -6.26
N LYS A 4 2.56 32.13 -7.04
CA LYS A 4 2.62 30.99 -7.99
C LYS A 4 3.44 29.77 -7.55
N ASN A 5 4.08 29.77 -6.37
CA ASN A 5 5.06 28.71 -6.03
C ASN A 5 4.64 27.69 -4.97
N LYS A 6 3.52 27.84 -4.25
CA LYS A 6 3.11 26.81 -3.25
C LYS A 6 2.42 25.59 -3.87
N ALA A 7 1.64 25.78 -4.94
CA ALA A 7 0.90 24.68 -5.57
C ALA A 7 1.81 23.70 -6.33
N VAL A 8 2.86 24.22 -6.99
CA VAL A 8 3.84 23.40 -7.73
C VAL A 8 4.77 22.62 -6.79
N GLU A 9 5.11 23.18 -5.62
CA GLU A 9 5.87 22.44 -4.59
C GLU A 9 5.09 21.29 -3.94
N LYS A 10 3.75 21.32 -3.94
CA LYS A 10 2.93 20.20 -3.42
C LYS A 10 2.98 18.97 -4.34
N GLN A 11 3.29 19.11 -5.63
CA GLN A 11 3.28 18.00 -6.61
C GLN A 11 4.50 17.07 -6.55
N ASN A 12 5.61 17.49 -5.93
CA ASN A 12 6.87 16.71 -5.85
C ASN A 12 7.21 16.20 -4.44
N LYS A 13 6.26 16.21 -3.49
CA LYS A 13 6.49 15.71 -2.13
C LYS A 13 6.00 14.27 -1.98
N ILE A 14 6.86 13.42 -1.41
CA ILE A 14 6.50 12.04 -1.05
C ILE A 14 5.46 12.10 0.06
N ILE A 15 4.26 11.59 -0.23
CA ILE A 15 3.15 11.49 0.72
C ILE A 15 3.20 10.12 1.40
N LEU A 16 3.29 10.14 2.72
CA LEU A 16 3.18 8.95 3.56
C LEU A 16 1.79 8.86 4.19
N SER A 17 1.14 7.72 4.00
CA SER A 17 -0.16 7.44 4.60
C SER A 17 -0.02 6.45 5.74
N PHE A 18 -0.37 6.88 6.95
CA PHE A 18 -0.19 6.07 8.16
C PHE A 18 -1.50 5.70 8.83
N SER A 19 -1.54 4.47 9.34
CA SER A 19 -2.56 4.03 10.28
C SER A 19 -2.30 4.60 11.68
N SER A 20 -3.33 4.57 12.52
CA SER A 20 -3.31 5.18 13.85
C SER A 20 -2.24 4.64 14.81
N PHE A 21 -1.67 3.47 14.52
CA PHE A 21 -0.56 2.91 15.28
C PHE A 21 0.74 3.70 15.08
N PHE A 22 0.97 4.24 13.88
CA PHE A 22 2.23 4.86 13.50
C PHE A 22 2.25 6.38 13.65
N VAL A 23 1.11 7.00 14.00
CA VAL A 23 0.96 8.47 13.96
C VAL A 23 1.11 9.10 15.35
N SER A 24 1.89 10.18 15.40
CA SER A 24 1.93 11.13 16.50
C SER A 24 2.26 12.52 15.97
N ILE A 25 1.82 13.57 16.67
CA ILE A 25 2.10 14.95 16.28
C ILE A 25 3.63 15.24 16.23
N PRO A 26 4.44 14.81 17.23
CA PRO A 26 5.89 15.01 17.15
C PRO A 26 6.55 14.28 15.98
N LEU A 27 6.00 13.13 15.54
CA LEU A 27 6.51 12.41 14.37
C LEU A 27 6.28 13.22 13.09
N LEU A 28 5.10 13.82 12.92
CA LEU A 28 4.81 14.67 11.77
C LEU A 28 5.80 15.85 11.71
N ASP A 29 5.98 16.55 12.83
CA ASP A 29 6.91 17.68 12.94
C ASP A 29 8.36 17.26 12.58
N LYS A 30 8.79 16.08 13.06
CA LYS A 30 10.13 15.52 12.77
C LYS A 30 10.31 15.13 11.30
N LEU A 31 9.34 14.45 10.71
CA LEU A 31 9.39 14.01 9.30
C LEU A 31 9.43 15.20 8.34
N GLU A 32 8.69 16.27 8.66
CA GLU A 32 8.72 17.49 7.87
C GLU A 32 10.06 18.22 8.00
N SER A 33 10.48 18.50 9.23
CA SER A 33 11.68 19.32 9.49
C SER A 33 12.98 18.63 9.09
N GLN A 34 13.11 17.32 9.32
CA GLN A 34 14.36 16.59 9.10
C GLN A 34 14.42 15.90 7.73
N HIS A 35 13.28 15.51 7.17
CA HIS A 35 13.23 14.68 5.96
C HIS A 35 12.44 15.30 4.82
N LYS A 36 11.80 16.46 5.01
CA LYS A 36 10.93 17.12 4.01
C LYS A 36 9.81 16.19 3.50
N LEU A 37 9.37 15.26 4.35
CA LEU A 37 8.31 14.31 4.03
C LEU A 37 6.96 14.85 4.45
N THR A 38 5.94 14.57 3.65
CA THR A 38 4.56 14.89 3.99
C THR A 38 3.82 13.65 4.44
N VAL A 39 2.92 13.84 5.40
CA VAL A 39 2.21 12.79 6.09
C VAL A 39 0.73 13.11 6.10
N ILE A 40 -0.07 12.06 5.92
CA ILE A 40 -1.48 12.04 6.25
C ILE A 40 -1.77 10.76 7.02
N GLY A 41 -2.51 10.84 8.11
CA GLY A 41 -2.75 9.64 8.88
C GLY A 41 -3.81 9.78 9.94
N THR A 42 -4.36 8.64 10.33
CA THR A 42 -5.30 8.57 11.45
C THR A 42 -4.56 8.79 12.75
N ILE A 43 -5.15 9.54 13.67
CA ILE A 43 -4.60 9.73 15.01
C ILE A 43 -5.54 9.14 16.05
N ARG A 44 -4.98 8.44 17.04
CA ARG A 44 -5.80 7.85 18.11
C ARG A 44 -6.35 8.94 19.02
N LYS A 45 -7.58 8.77 19.49
CA LYS A 45 -8.27 9.73 20.36
C LYS A 45 -7.64 9.94 21.74
N ASP A 46 -6.77 9.01 22.17
CA ASP A 46 -6.10 9.02 23.48
C ASP A 46 -4.80 9.82 23.49
N LYS A 47 -4.42 10.43 22.36
CA LYS A 47 -3.25 11.32 22.25
C LYS A 47 -3.49 12.60 23.06
N ARG A 48 -2.54 12.92 23.95
CA ARG A 48 -2.63 14.07 24.89
C ARG A 48 -2.61 15.42 24.18
N GLU A 49 -2.08 15.44 22.97
CA GLU A 49 -1.96 16.61 22.11
C GLU A 49 -3.31 17.04 21.52
N LEU A 50 -4.34 16.18 21.59
CA LEU A 50 -5.64 16.45 21.01
C LEU A 50 -6.54 17.24 21.98
N PRO A 51 -7.08 18.40 21.56
CA PRO A 51 -8.08 19.11 22.36
C PRO A 51 -9.35 18.27 22.51
N LYS A 52 -9.97 18.32 23.70
CA LYS A 52 -11.18 17.54 24.01
C LYS A 52 -12.32 17.80 23.00
N GLN A 53 -12.43 19.02 22.49
CA GLN A 53 -13.41 19.44 21.49
C GLN A 53 -13.37 18.59 20.21
N PHE A 54 -12.21 18.06 19.84
CA PHE A 54 -12.08 17.18 18.66
C PHE A 54 -12.51 15.74 18.96
N THR A 55 -12.42 15.32 20.23
CA THR A 55 -12.71 13.95 20.67
C THR A 55 -14.15 13.77 21.18
N GLU A 56 -14.77 14.83 21.71
CA GLU A 56 -16.11 14.82 22.28
C GLU A 56 -17.17 14.97 21.19
N ILE A 57 -17.84 13.87 20.86
CA ILE A 57 -18.81 13.81 19.75
C ILE A 57 -20.29 13.72 20.19
N ARG A 58 -20.59 13.75 21.50
CA ARG A 58 -21.96 13.53 22.01
C ARG A 58 -22.98 14.53 21.44
N VAL A 59 -22.55 15.78 21.27
CA VAL A 59 -23.38 16.89 20.75
C VAL A 59 -23.16 17.17 19.27
N ARG A 60 -22.28 16.40 18.60
CA ARG A 60 -21.90 16.63 17.20
C ARG A 60 -22.91 15.97 16.27
N ALA A 61 -23.41 16.72 15.29
CA ALA A 61 -24.30 16.21 14.25
C ALA A 61 -23.56 15.21 13.33
N GLU A 62 -24.31 14.31 12.70
CA GLU A 62 -23.76 13.44 11.66
C GLU A 62 -23.27 14.26 10.46
N LYS A 63 -22.23 13.75 9.79
CA LYS A 63 -21.52 14.42 8.67
C LYS A 63 -20.92 15.78 9.02
N SER A 64 -20.81 16.13 10.31
CA SER A 64 -20.13 17.35 10.73
C SER A 64 -18.61 17.17 10.79
N SER A 65 -17.87 18.20 10.40
CA SER A 65 -16.41 18.27 10.50
C SER A 65 -15.97 19.40 11.44
N LEU A 66 -14.83 19.23 12.10
CA LEU A 66 -14.17 20.24 12.93
C LEU A 66 -12.71 20.25 12.53
N PHE A 67 -12.18 21.44 12.27
CA PHE A 67 -10.81 21.63 11.81
C PHE A 67 -9.99 22.37 12.87
N GLY A 68 -8.74 21.95 13.05
CA GLY A 68 -7.77 22.58 13.92
C GLY A 68 -6.47 22.74 13.18
N HIS A 69 -5.85 23.91 13.29
CA HIS A 69 -4.61 24.22 12.62
C HIS A 69 -3.57 24.62 13.65
N ARG A 70 -2.38 24.04 13.55
CA ARG A 70 -1.23 24.33 14.41
C ARG A 70 0.04 24.35 13.58
N GLY A 71 0.47 25.55 13.18
CA GLY A 71 1.60 25.70 12.26
C GLY A 71 1.32 24.98 10.95
N ASN A 72 2.21 24.08 10.56
CA ASN A 72 2.07 23.28 9.34
C ASN A 72 1.26 21.99 9.53
N CYS A 73 0.70 21.74 10.72
CA CYS A 73 -0.13 20.56 10.98
C CYS A 73 -1.61 20.95 11.06
N SER A 74 -2.41 20.23 10.28
CA SER A 74 -3.86 20.33 10.25
C SER A 74 -4.48 19.07 10.85
N LEU A 75 -5.52 19.23 11.64
CA LEU A 75 -6.29 18.19 12.31
C LEU A 75 -7.74 18.30 11.83
N VAL A 76 -8.35 17.19 11.44
CA VAL A 76 -9.79 17.10 11.21
C VAL A 76 -10.41 16.05 12.11
N SER A 77 -11.53 16.40 12.72
CA SER A 77 -12.47 15.51 13.40
C SER A 77 -13.74 15.43 12.57
N TYR A 78 -14.00 14.27 11.98
CA TYR A 78 -15.15 14.04 11.12
C TYR A 78 -16.07 12.98 11.74
N VAL A 79 -17.36 13.28 11.83
CA VAL A 79 -18.38 12.38 12.40
C VAL A 79 -19.16 11.74 11.25
N PRO A 80 -18.73 10.61 10.67
CA PRO A 80 -19.43 10.00 9.54
C PRO A 80 -20.83 9.51 9.88
N GLN A 81 -21.04 9.09 11.13
CA GLN A 81 -22.30 8.58 11.67
C GLN A 81 -22.32 8.83 13.19
N LYS A 82 -23.51 8.82 13.79
CA LYS A 82 -23.67 9.01 15.24
C LYS A 82 -22.80 8.05 16.03
N GLY A 83 -22.03 8.58 16.98
CA GLY A 83 -21.15 7.81 17.85
C GLY A 83 -19.81 7.38 17.24
N LYS A 84 -19.51 7.69 15.97
CA LYS A 84 -18.18 7.43 15.37
C LYS A 84 -17.46 8.73 15.07
N ASN A 85 -16.17 8.76 15.39
CA ASN A 85 -15.28 9.89 15.12
C ASN A 85 -14.07 9.40 14.31
N VAL A 86 -13.78 10.08 13.21
CA VAL A 86 -12.56 9.88 12.42
C VAL A 86 -11.67 11.09 12.64
N LEU A 87 -10.52 10.84 13.28
CA LEU A 87 -9.50 11.85 13.52
C LEU A 87 -8.36 11.63 12.53
N LEU A 88 -8.07 12.64 11.73
CA LEU A 88 -6.93 12.66 10.81
C LEU A 88 -6.05 13.86 11.10
N VAL A 89 -4.75 13.66 10.97
CA VAL A 89 -3.74 14.71 10.97
C VAL A 89 -3.01 14.71 9.64
N SER A 90 -2.64 15.89 9.16
CA SER A 90 -1.87 16.04 7.95
C SER A 90 -1.05 17.31 7.96
N ASN A 91 0.14 17.27 7.35
CA ASN A 91 0.93 18.47 7.05
C ASN A 91 0.95 18.83 5.55
N ILE A 92 0.01 18.27 4.79
CA ILE A 92 -0.21 18.57 3.36
C ILE A 92 -1.27 19.66 3.18
N HIS A 93 -2.26 19.62 4.06
CA HIS A 93 -3.46 20.45 4.03
C HIS A 93 -3.25 21.67 4.92
N ASP A 94 -3.62 22.84 4.43
CA ASP A 94 -3.51 24.12 5.13
C ASP A 94 -4.85 24.84 5.26
N ASP A 95 -5.94 24.20 4.82
CA ASP A 95 -7.28 24.75 4.81
C ASP A 95 -8.36 23.73 5.23
N ALA A 96 -9.55 24.27 5.49
CA ALA A 96 -10.73 23.54 5.96
C ALA A 96 -11.68 23.18 4.82
N GLN A 97 -11.17 22.65 3.71
CA GLN A 97 -11.99 22.34 2.53
C GLN A 97 -12.89 21.15 2.78
N ILE A 98 -14.14 21.30 2.34
CA ILE A 98 -15.16 20.27 2.33
C ILE A 98 -15.62 20.13 0.88
N ASN A 99 -15.60 18.91 0.36
CA ASN A 99 -16.11 18.64 -0.96
C ASN A 99 -17.65 18.75 -0.95
N GLU A 100 -18.20 19.64 -1.78
CA GLU A 100 -19.64 19.95 -1.82
C GLU A 100 -20.50 18.74 -2.22
N ASP A 101 -20.03 17.91 -3.14
CA ASP A 101 -20.78 16.74 -3.62
C ASP A 101 -20.95 15.64 -2.55
N THR A 102 -19.91 15.44 -1.74
CA THR A 102 -19.85 14.34 -0.75
C THR A 102 -20.12 14.78 0.68
N GLY A 103 -19.98 16.09 0.96
CA GLY A 103 -19.99 16.65 2.31
C GLY A 103 -18.81 16.20 3.19
N LYS A 104 -17.75 15.61 2.60
CA LYS A 104 -16.59 15.10 3.33
C LYS A 104 -15.43 16.08 3.28
N PRO A 105 -14.64 16.21 4.36
CA PRO A 105 -13.37 16.94 4.33
C PRO A 105 -12.43 16.40 3.25
N GLU A 106 -11.74 17.27 2.53
CA GLU A 106 -10.78 16.87 1.48
C GLU A 106 -9.69 15.95 2.04
N MET A 107 -9.20 16.24 3.25
CA MET A 107 -8.24 15.39 3.97
C MET A 107 -8.74 13.95 4.16
N ILE A 108 -10.04 13.74 4.39
CA ILE A 108 -10.63 12.40 4.51
C ILE A 108 -10.62 11.70 3.14
N MET A 109 -10.88 12.44 2.06
CA MET A 109 -10.89 11.90 0.70
C MET A 109 -9.48 11.48 0.27
N ASP A 110 -8.48 12.32 0.51
CA ASP A 110 -7.08 12.04 0.17
C ASP A 110 -6.48 10.89 0.99
N TYR A 111 -6.82 10.80 2.28
CA TYR A 111 -6.45 9.65 3.08
C TYR A 111 -7.05 8.37 2.52
N ASN A 112 -8.34 8.37 2.17
CA ASN A 112 -9.01 7.19 1.62
C ASN A 112 -8.44 6.74 0.28
N ARG A 113 -7.88 7.65 -0.53
CA ARG A 113 -7.25 7.30 -1.81
C ARG A 113 -5.96 6.49 -1.63
N THR A 114 -5.24 6.70 -0.53
CA THR A 114 -3.87 6.21 -0.34
C THR A 114 -3.73 5.15 0.76
N LYS A 115 -4.65 5.12 1.73
CA LYS A 115 -4.57 4.23 2.92
C LYS A 115 -4.52 2.73 2.60
N ASP A 116 -5.09 2.31 1.46
CA ASP A 116 -5.29 0.90 1.13
C ASP A 116 -4.11 0.29 0.34
N GLY A 117 -2.99 1.02 0.19
CA GLY A 117 -1.84 0.55 -0.59
C GLY A 117 -1.27 -0.78 -0.09
N VAL A 118 -0.99 -0.88 1.21
CA VAL A 118 -0.43 -2.09 1.84
C VAL A 118 -1.46 -3.24 1.79
N ASP A 119 -2.69 -2.98 2.22
CA ASP A 119 -3.78 -3.98 2.18
C ASP A 119 -4.04 -4.53 0.76
N THR A 120 -3.82 -3.70 -0.26
CA THR A 120 -3.92 -4.14 -1.66
C THR A 120 -2.81 -5.12 -2.01
N VAL A 121 -1.57 -4.86 -1.61
CA VAL A 121 -0.45 -5.79 -1.79
C VAL A 121 -0.71 -7.10 -1.05
N ASP A 122 -1.23 -7.05 0.19
CA ASP A 122 -1.56 -8.24 0.97
C ASP A 122 -2.62 -9.11 0.29
N LYS A 123 -3.70 -8.51 -0.22
CA LYS A 123 -4.72 -9.22 -1.00
C LYS A 123 -4.15 -9.85 -2.27
N ILE A 124 -3.25 -9.14 -2.94
CA ILE A 124 -2.55 -9.62 -4.13
C ILE A 124 -1.63 -10.81 -3.75
N CYS A 125 -0.90 -10.73 -2.64
CA CYS A 125 -0.09 -11.83 -2.11
C CYS A 125 -0.94 -13.07 -1.82
N GLU A 126 -2.08 -12.90 -1.15
CA GLU A 126 -2.97 -14.00 -0.77
C GLU A 126 -3.53 -14.76 -1.98
N THR A 127 -3.88 -14.04 -3.06
CA THR A 127 -4.47 -14.62 -4.28
C THR A 127 -3.58 -15.67 -4.97
N TYR A 128 -2.25 -15.50 -4.92
CA TYR A 128 -1.28 -16.43 -5.51
C TYR A 128 -0.18 -16.82 -4.52
N ASN A 129 -0.60 -17.18 -3.30
CA ASN A 129 0.32 -17.48 -2.21
C ASN A 129 1.06 -18.83 -2.44
N VAL A 130 2.39 -18.80 -2.38
CA VAL A 130 3.25 -20.00 -2.47
C VAL A 130 3.50 -20.69 -1.13
N GLY A 131 3.00 -20.13 -0.03
CA GLY A 131 3.14 -20.66 1.32
C GLY A 131 2.67 -22.11 1.45
N ARG A 132 3.35 -22.87 2.30
CA ARG A 132 3.02 -24.26 2.66
C ARG A 132 3.07 -24.43 4.17
N GLY A 133 2.27 -25.35 4.70
CA GLY A 133 2.34 -25.76 6.10
C GLY A 133 3.76 -26.22 6.44
N THR A 134 4.38 -25.59 7.44
CA THR A 134 5.78 -25.82 7.83
C THR A 134 5.95 -25.57 9.32
N ASN A 135 6.79 -26.39 9.96
CA ASN A 135 7.18 -26.22 11.36
C ASN A 135 8.48 -25.40 11.51
N LYS A 136 8.99 -24.83 10.42
CA LYS A 136 10.23 -24.05 10.38
C LYS A 136 9.90 -22.61 10.00
N TRP A 137 9.98 -21.68 10.95
CA TRP A 137 9.70 -20.26 10.71
C TRP A 137 10.52 -19.63 9.56
N PRO A 138 11.80 -20.01 9.29
CA PRO A 138 12.52 -19.41 8.16
C PRO A 138 11.90 -19.75 6.80
N MET A 139 11.20 -20.88 6.69
CA MET A 139 10.47 -21.21 5.47
C MET A 139 9.26 -20.29 5.27
N VAL A 140 8.63 -19.81 6.33
CA VAL A 140 7.51 -18.86 6.26
C VAL A 140 8.01 -17.54 5.65
N GLU A 141 9.14 -17.04 6.14
CA GLU A 141 9.81 -15.85 5.58
C GLU A 141 10.19 -16.03 4.11
N PHE A 142 10.78 -17.19 3.76
CA PHE A 142 11.14 -17.50 2.38
C PHE A 142 9.91 -17.48 1.44
N TYR A 143 8.78 -18.03 1.87
CA TYR A 143 7.54 -17.98 1.09
C TYR A 143 7.00 -16.55 0.96
N GLY A 144 7.08 -15.74 2.03
CA GLY A 144 6.72 -14.32 2.01
C GLY A 144 7.53 -13.55 0.97
N LEU A 145 8.86 -13.65 1.04
CA LEU A 145 9.78 -13.02 0.08
C LEU A 145 9.52 -13.47 -1.36
N THR A 146 9.18 -14.75 -1.57
CA THR A 146 8.85 -15.25 -2.91
C THR A 146 7.55 -14.64 -3.46
N ASN A 147 6.53 -14.48 -2.62
CA ASN A 147 5.28 -13.82 -3.00
C ASN A 147 5.51 -12.35 -3.38
N GLU A 148 6.27 -11.61 -2.55
CA GLU A 148 6.64 -10.21 -2.78
C GLU A 148 7.45 -10.05 -4.06
N ALA A 149 8.48 -10.88 -4.26
CA ALA A 149 9.29 -10.87 -5.48
C ALA A 149 8.44 -11.11 -6.73
N GLY A 150 7.47 -12.02 -6.66
CA GLY A 150 6.52 -12.27 -7.75
C GLY A 150 5.63 -11.06 -8.09
N ILE A 151 5.33 -10.19 -7.13
CA ILE A 151 4.61 -8.93 -7.35
C ILE A 151 5.55 -7.88 -7.93
N SER A 152 6.71 -7.66 -7.31
CA SER A 152 7.66 -6.62 -7.72
C SER A 152 8.18 -6.85 -9.14
N THR A 153 8.50 -8.11 -9.50
CA THR A 153 8.90 -8.47 -10.87
C THR A 153 7.78 -8.24 -11.88
N PHE A 154 6.52 -8.49 -11.50
CA PHE A 154 5.37 -8.24 -12.36
C PHE A 154 5.15 -6.73 -12.60
N ILE A 155 5.29 -5.90 -11.56
CA ILE A 155 5.20 -4.43 -11.67
C ILE A 155 6.29 -3.90 -12.61
N ILE A 156 7.54 -4.33 -12.43
CA ILE A 156 8.66 -3.94 -13.29
C ILE A 156 8.41 -4.37 -14.74
N TYR A 157 7.92 -5.59 -14.95
CA TYR A 157 7.59 -6.10 -16.28
C TYR A 157 6.53 -5.23 -16.98
N LEU A 158 5.45 -4.87 -16.27
CA LEU A 158 4.39 -4.02 -16.81
C LEU A 158 4.89 -2.60 -17.12
N HIS A 159 5.76 -2.06 -16.26
CA HIS A 159 6.34 -0.74 -16.48
C HIS A 159 7.22 -0.69 -17.74
N ASN A 160 8.00 -1.75 -17.98
CA ASN A 160 8.89 -1.82 -19.14
C ASN A 160 8.16 -2.20 -20.44
N ILE A 161 6.97 -2.81 -20.36
CA ILE A 161 6.21 -3.27 -21.54
C ILE A 161 4.75 -2.78 -21.45
N PRO A 162 4.50 -1.46 -21.56
CA PRO A 162 3.21 -0.86 -21.27
C PRO A 162 2.09 -1.29 -22.23
N ILE A 163 2.45 -1.76 -23.43
CA ILE A 163 1.50 -2.17 -24.48
C ILE A 163 0.90 -3.56 -24.18
N LYS A 164 1.53 -4.38 -23.33
CA LYS A 164 1.06 -5.74 -23.02
C LYS A 164 0.29 -5.78 -21.69
N ASN A 165 -1.04 -5.74 -21.78
CA ASN A 165 -1.90 -6.08 -20.65
C ASN A 165 -2.00 -7.60 -20.47
N ILE A 166 -1.01 -8.18 -19.77
CA ILE A 166 -1.00 -9.61 -19.43
C ILE A 166 -1.59 -9.83 -18.03
N ARG A 167 -2.44 -10.86 -17.89
CA ARG A 167 -2.96 -11.27 -16.57
C ARG A 167 -1.81 -11.82 -15.72
N ARG A 168 -1.72 -11.40 -14.44
CA ARG A 168 -0.68 -11.84 -13.49
C ARG A 168 -0.50 -13.37 -13.44
N ARG A 169 -1.59 -14.14 -13.47
CA ARG A 169 -1.53 -15.62 -13.50
C ARG A 169 -0.68 -16.17 -14.65
N ILE A 170 -0.80 -15.56 -15.83
CA ILE A 170 -0.08 -15.99 -17.04
C ILE A 170 1.40 -15.63 -16.90
N PHE A 171 1.68 -14.42 -16.40
CA PHE A 171 3.05 -14.00 -16.08
C PHE A 171 3.73 -14.94 -15.07
N LEU A 172 3.08 -15.23 -13.93
CA LEU A 172 3.62 -16.13 -12.92
C LEU A 172 3.83 -17.55 -13.43
N LYS A 173 2.91 -18.05 -14.28
CA LYS A 173 3.08 -19.35 -14.94
C LYS A 173 4.32 -19.34 -15.83
N ALA A 174 4.48 -18.34 -16.70
CA ALA A 174 5.64 -18.22 -17.58
C ALA A 174 6.95 -18.14 -16.77
N LEU A 175 6.98 -17.28 -15.76
CA LEU A 175 8.12 -17.14 -14.85
C LEU A 175 8.49 -18.48 -14.19
N ALA A 176 7.50 -19.22 -13.68
CA ALA A 176 7.74 -20.52 -13.07
C ALA A 176 8.33 -21.53 -14.07
N TYR A 177 7.84 -21.56 -15.31
CA TYR A 177 8.40 -22.43 -16.36
C TYR A 177 9.82 -22.05 -16.73
N ASP A 178 10.13 -20.76 -16.85
CA ASP A 178 11.47 -20.27 -17.18
C ASP A 178 12.49 -20.65 -16.10
N LEU A 179 12.11 -20.52 -14.81
CA LEU A 179 12.96 -20.89 -13.69
C LEU A 179 13.27 -22.39 -13.62
N ILE A 180 12.31 -23.26 -13.95
CA ILE A 180 12.52 -24.71 -13.91
C ILE A 180 13.12 -25.29 -15.19
N ASN A 181 13.06 -24.56 -16.31
CA ASN A 181 13.46 -25.03 -17.64
C ASN A 181 14.86 -25.69 -17.67
N PRO A 182 15.93 -25.08 -17.10
CA PRO A 182 17.26 -25.69 -17.11
C PRO A 182 17.29 -27.07 -16.43
N GLN A 183 16.57 -27.20 -15.31
CA GLN A 183 16.50 -28.47 -14.58
C GLN A 183 15.63 -29.50 -15.29
N LEU A 184 14.54 -29.08 -15.97
CA LEU A 184 13.73 -29.98 -16.79
C LEU A 184 14.56 -30.58 -17.93
N ARG A 185 15.33 -29.74 -18.64
CA ARG A 185 16.24 -30.18 -19.72
C ARG A 185 17.30 -31.17 -19.21
N ARG A 186 17.93 -30.88 -18.07
CA ARG A 186 18.91 -31.79 -17.44
C ARG A 186 18.30 -33.15 -17.09
N ARG A 187 17.06 -33.16 -16.59
CA ARG A 187 16.36 -34.39 -16.24
C ARG A 187 15.87 -35.17 -17.46
N ALA A 188 15.54 -34.51 -18.57
CA ALA A 188 15.11 -35.21 -19.79
C ALA A 188 16.17 -36.19 -20.33
N ILE A 189 17.45 -35.84 -20.20
CA ILE A 189 18.59 -36.66 -20.67
C ILE A 189 19.06 -37.70 -19.64
N THR A 190 18.56 -37.66 -18.40
CA THR A 190 19.04 -38.55 -17.32
C THR A 190 18.50 -39.97 -17.50
N THR A 191 19.34 -40.90 -17.96
CA THR A 191 18.94 -42.27 -18.35
C THR A 191 18.33 -43.11 -17.22
N SER A 192 18.67 -42.81 -15.95
CA SER A 192 18.10 -43.48 -14.77
C SER A 192 16.65 -43.07 -14.46
N LEU A 193 16.12 -42.01 -15.09
CA LEU A 193 14.71 -41.65 -14.95
C LEU A 193 13.82 -42.51 -15.86
N LEU A 194 12.62 -42.81 -15.34
CA LEU A 194 11.59 -43.54 -16.08
C LEU A 194 11.38 -42.92 -17.46
N ARG A 195 11.30 -43.80 -18.48
CA ARG A 195 11.12 -43.39 -19.88
C ARG A 195 9.89 -42.48 -20.07
N THR A 196 8.80 -42.75 -19.39
CA THR A 196 7.57 -41.95 -19.44
C THR A 196 7.80 -40.50 -18.98
N ILE A 197 8.56 -40.31 -17.90
CA ILE A 197 8.92 -38.98 -17.40
C ILE A 197 9.83 -38.27 -18.40
N ARG A 198 10.83 -38.97 -18.95
CA ARG A 198 11.76 -38.38 -19.94
C ARG A 198 11.04 -37.91 -21.20
N LEU A 199 10.13 -38.72 -21.75
CA LEU A 199 9.35 -38.35 -22.93
C LEU A 199 8.49 -37.12 -22.67
N ARG A 200 7.82 -37.04 -21.51
CA ARG A 200 7.04 -35.85 -21.12
C ARG A 200 7.92 -34.62 -20.93
N LEU A 201 9.11 -34.78 -20.33
CA LEU A 201 10.04 -33.67 -20.17
C LEU A 201 10.58 -33.17 -21.52
N ALA A 202 10.87 -34.07 -22.45
CA ALA A 202 11.29 -33.72 -23.81
C ALA A 202 10.18 -32.96 -24.56
N GLU A 203 8.93 -33.42 -24.46
CA GLU A 203 7.74 -32.74 -25.01
C GLU A 203 7.59 -31.32 -24.43
N ILE A 204 7.63 -31.16 -23.11
CA ILE A 204 7.50 -29.86 -22.43
C ILE A 204 8.65 -28.92 -22.81
N CYS A 205 9.88 -29.45 -22.90
CA CYS A 205 11.07 -28.65 -23.20
C CYS A 205 11.28 -28.41 -24.69
N LYS A 206 10.49 -29.04 -25.56
CA LYS A 206 10.69 -29.05 -27.02
C LYS A 206 12.13 -29.47 -27.37
N LEU A 207 12.56 -30.58 -26.80
CA LEU A 207 13.82 -31.24 -27.14
C LEU A 207 13.52 -32.24 -28.26
N ASP A 208 14.28 -32.14 -29.35
CA ASP A 208 14.24 -33.13 -30.45
C ASP A 208 14.81 -34.49 -30.02
#